data_AF-A0AAD8PVX1-F1
#
_entry.id   AF-A0AAD8PVX1-F1
#
_cell.length_a   1.000
_cell.length_b   1.000
_cell.length_c   1.000
_cell.angle_alpha   90.00
_cell.angle_beta   90.00
_cell.angle_gamma   90.00
#
_symmetry.space_group_name_H-M   'P 1'
#
loop_
_entity.id
_entity.type
_entity.pdbx_description
1 polymer ?
#
loop_
_entity_poly.entity_id
_entity_poly.type
_entity_poly.pdbx_seq_one_letter_code
_entity_poly.pdbx_strand_id
1 'polypeptide(L)'
;MPAEAVAAAPTPLSETDSNRVGAPSSAKPAGKPPASRSRKRKSDAANGDAGAAATATATAEPAPKKNKATKKVDDLGPLPDLSGIHLNGDEDMSVPIFDTCDDVRTKIRRQLRRDGVTKAAFLRALVKAAYPPGSTHKIAPNLLDNFLRREGPVAGNTSSVFYAAYVFFEKLRIRDGRPKTQKREDMEIQWPVGFETREQLDRCSYIVGAGSEVALNRFGRAVSFRPRGGGFF
;
A
#
# COMPACT_ATOMS: atom_id res chain seq x y z
N MET A 1 -27.18 -32.39 -69.04
CA MET A 1 -27.78 -31.12 -68.59
C MET A 1 -27.00 -30.63 -67.38
N PRO A 2 -26.70 -29.33 -67.28
CA PRO A 2 -25.40 -28.82 -66.85
C PRO A 2 -25.38 -28.19 -65.43
N ALA A 3 -24.15 -27.91 -64.99
CA ALA A 3 -23.71 -26.78 -64.16
C ALA A 3 -24.21 -26.67 -62.70
N GLU A 4 -23.26 -26.61 -61.76
CA GLU A 4 -23.17 -25.44 -60.89
C GLU A 4 -21.74 -25.24 -60.38
N ALA A 5 -21.12 -24.17 -60.87
CA ALA A 5 -19.96 -23.52 -60.30
C ALA A 5 -20.47 -22.34 -59.46
N VAL A 6 -20.04 -22.21 -58.21
CA VAL A 6 -20.33 -21.01 -57.41
C VAL A 6 -19.12 -20.09 -57.44
N ALA A 7 -19.39 -18.90 -57.97
CA ALA A 7 -18.47 -17.85 -58.33
C ALA A 7 -17.98 -17.02 -57.12
N ALA A 8 -16.90 -16.28 -57.39
CA ALA A 8 -16.25 -15.33 -56.51
C ALA A 8 -16.82 -13.90 -56.61
N ALA A 9 -16.51 -13.12 -55.56
CA ALA A 9 -16.44 -11.64 -55.45
C ALA A 9 -17.76 -10.89 -55.13
N PRO A 10 -17.74 -9.59 -54.69
CA PRO A 10 -16.62 -8.72 -54.26
C PRO A 10 -16.88 -7.93 -52.93
N THR A 11 -15.84 -7.25 -52.41
CA THR A 11 -15.94 -6.12 -51.46
C THR A 11 -16.61 -4.88 -52.07
N PRO A 12 -17.18 -3.99 -51.25
CA PRO A 12 -17.01 -2.55 -51.51
C PRO A 12 -16.52 -1.71 -50.30
N LEU A 13 -15.83 -0.64 -50.67
CA LEU A 13 -15.21 0.42 -49.87
C LEU A 13 -16.23 1.41 -49.25
N SER A 14 -15.76 2.11 -48.20
CA SER A 14 -16.00 3.52 -47.82
C SER A 14 -17.43 4.00 -47.49
N GLU A 15 -17.58 4.70 -46.34
CA GLU A 15 -17.87 6.15 -46.27
C GLU A 15 -18.17 6.65 -44.83
N THR A 16 -17.38 7.66 -44.42
CA THR A 16 -17.66 8.86 -43.60
C THR A 16 -18.66 8.89 -42.42
N ASP A 17 -18.07 9.11 -41.23
CA ASP A 17 -18.28 10.22 -40.28
C ASP A 17 -19.62 10.97 -40.32
N SER A 18 -20.40 10.82 -39.24
CA SER A 18 -21.55 11.66 -38.92
C SER A 18 -21.54 11.98 -37.42
N ASN A 19 -20.55 12.75 -36.96
CA ASN A 19 -20.80 13.64 -35.81
C ASN A 19 -19.82 14.81 -35.74
N ARG A 20 -20.06 15.80 -36.62
CA ARG A 20 -19.49 17.14 -36.52
C ARG A 20 -20.58 18.21 -36.63
N VAL A 21 -21.08 18.65 -35.49
CA VAL A 21 -21.69 19.97 -35.27
C VAL A 21 -21.10 20.43 -33.94
N GLY A 22 -20.25 21.44 -33.84
CA GLY A 22 -20.33 22.78 -34.41
C GLY A 22 -20.34 23.74 -33.22
N ALA A 23 -19.16 24.18 -32.78
CA ALA A 23 -19.04 25.28 -31.83
C ALA A 23 -19.51 26.60 -32.47
N PRO A 24 -19.83 27.62 -31.66
CA PRO A 24 -19.02 28.82 -31.84
C PRO A 24 -18.46 29.40 -30.52
N SER A 25 -17.21 29.81 -30.66
CA SER A 25 -16.37 30.57 -29.73
C SER A 25 -16.86 32.02 -29.56
N SER A 26 -16.75 32.59 -28.35
CA SER A 26 -15.99 33.85 -28.10
C SER A 26 -16.20 34.41 -26.69
N ALA A 27 -15.12 34.47 -25.90
CA ALA A 27 -14.75 35.62 -25.05
C ALA A 27 -13.41 35.34 -24.33
N LYS A 28 -12.45 36.25 -24.51
CA LYS A 28 -11.07 36.23 -23.99
C LYS A 28 -10.98 36.73 -22.51
N PRO A 29 -9.82 36.58 -21.85
CA PRO A 29 -9.65 36.52 -20.39
C PRO A 29 -9.21 37.84 -19.72
N ALA A 30 -9.47 37.95 -18.42
CA ALA A 30 -8.87 38.91 -17.48
C ALA A 30 -8.85 38.22 -16.10
N GLY A 31 -7.82 38.25 -15.26
CA GLY A 31 -6.46 38.76 -15.32
C GLY A 31 -5.65 38.16 -14.15
N LYS A 32 -4.33 38.06 -14.32
CA LYS A 32 -3.32 38.09 -13.22
C LYS A 32 -2.97 39.57 -13.02
N PRO A 33 -2.40 40.05 -11.88
CA PRO A 33 -1.25 39.47 -11.16
C PRO A 33 -1.25 39.86 -9.63
N PRO A 34 -0.12 39.99 -8.88
CA PRO A 34 1.23 39.44 -9.01
C PRO A 34 1.73 38.68 -7.76
N ALA A 35 2.89 38.05 -7.91
CA ALA A 35 3.72 37.53 -6.84
C ALA A 35 4.33 38.65 -5.98
N SER A 36 4.46 38.45 -4.67
CA SER A 36 5.40 39.19 -3.84
C SER A 36 6.51 38.26 -3.34
N ARG A 37 7.71 38.46 -3.88
CA ARG A 37 8.96 38.09 -3.22
C ARG A 37 9.31 39.16 -2.19
N SER A 38 10.07 38.72 -1.19
CA SER A 38 10.88 39.50 -0.24
C SER A 38 10.21 39.85 1.09
N ARG A 39 10.68 39.19 2.16
CA ARG A 39 11.41 39.89 3.24
C ARG A 39 12.15 38.87 4.13
N LYS A 40 13.47 38.87 3.95
CA LYS A 40 14.46 38.48 4.94
C LYS A 40 14.25 39.35 6.19
N ARG A 41 14.12 38.73 7.37
CA ARG A 41 14.47 39.38 8.64
C ARG A 41 15.37 38.44 9.44
N LYS A 42 16.60 38.94 9.63
CA LYS A 42 17.57 38.57 10.64
C LYS A 42 17.68 39.81 11.54
N SER A 43 17.39 39.66 12.82
CA SER A 43 17.81 40.48 13.97
C SER A 43 17.20 39.75 15.18
N ASP A 44 17.95 39.03 16.03
CA ASP A 44 19.04 39.42 16.94
C ASP A 44 18.62 40.38 18.07
N ALA A 45 18.73 39.86 19.30
CA ALA A 45 18.89 40.46 20.64
C ALA A 45 18.00 39.68 21.66
N ALA A 46 18.53 38.76 22.49
CA ALA A 46 19.38 38.96 23.69
C ALA A 46 18.58 39.67 24.81
N ASN A 47 18.51 39.24 26.08
CA ASN A 47 19.35 38.44 26.98
C ASN A 47 18.42 37.73 27.99
N GLY A 48 18.74 36.56 28.55
CA GLY A 48 19.73 36.32 29.62
C GLY A 48 18.94 35.89 30.87
N ASP A 49 19.17 34.73 31.47
CA ASP A 49 20.16 34.48 32.53
C ASP A 49 20.16 32.96 32.82
N ALA A 50 21.27 32.24 32.59
CA ALA A 50 22.21 31.68 33.60
C ALA A 50 21.55 30.71 34.60
N GLY A 51 22.13 29.59 35.04
CA GLY A 51 23.41 28.88 34.90
C GLY A 51 23.20 27.54 35.64
N ALA A 52 23.85 26.42 35.32
CA ALA A 52 25.20 26.01 35.74
C ALA A 52 25.44 24.61 35.12
N ALA A 53 26.50 24.36 34.34
CA ALA A 53 27.88 24.01 34.73
C ALA A 53 28.00 22.75 35.62
N ALA A 54 28.29 21.59 35.00
CA ALA A 54 29.53 20.79 35.11
C ALA A 54 29.39 19.60 36.10
N THR A 55 29.79 18.34 35.83
CA THR A 55 31.16 17.87 35.57
C THR A 55 31.15 16.37 35.13
N ALA A 56 32.25 15.95 34.48
CA ALA A 56 32.70 14.66 33.92
C ALA A 56 32.42 13.36 34.75
N THR A 57 32.47 12.13 34.20
CA THR A 57 33.72 11.35 33.92
C THR A 57 33.42 10.04 33.16
N ALA A 58 34.39 9.59 32.34
CA ALA A 58 34.41 8.39 31.50
C ALA A 58 34.76 7.09 32.24
N THR A 59 34.35 5.91 31.73
CA THR A 59 35.15 4.66 31.71
C THR A 59 34.62 3.67 30.66
N ALA A 60 35.53 2.91 30.03
CA ALA A 60 35.37 2.05 28.86
C ALA A 60 35.22 0.54 29.17
N GLU A 61 34.52 -0.19 28.28
CA GLU A 61 34.67 -1.57 27.74
C GLU A 61 34.94 -2.82 28.65
N PRO A 62 34.79 -4.10 28.17
CA PRO A 62 34.61 -4.60 26.79
C PRO A 62 33.50 -5.65 26.55
N ALA A 63 33.26 -5.92 25.26
CA ALA A 63 32.42 -6.99 24.70
C ALA A 63 32.97 -8.41 24.93
N PRO A 64 32.20 -9.47 24.57
CA PRO A 64 32.72 -10.30 23.47
C PRO A 64 31.68 -10.89 22.48
N LYS A 65 32.14 -10.90 21.22
CA LYS A 65 32.05 -11.98 20.20
C LYS A 65 30.76 -12.18 19.38
N LYS A 66 30.82 -11.56 18.19
CA LYS A 66 30.71 -12.19 16.85
C LYS A 66 30.08 -13.58 16.80
N ASN A 67 28.96 -13.70 16.07
CA ASN A 67 28.71 -14.87 15.23
C ASN A 67 28.19 -14.48 13.85
N LYS A 68 29.08 -14.73 12.89
CA LYS A 68 28.90 -15.18 11.50
C LYS A 68 27.83 -14.48 10.65
N ALA A 69 28.37 -13.60 9.80
CA ALA A 69 27.77 -13.19 8.54
C ALA A 69 27.28 -14.40 7.73
N THR A 70 25.98 -14.43 7.43
CA THR A 70 25.45 -15.09 6.25
C THR A 70 25.54 -14.10 5.09
N LYS A 71 26.09 -14.59 3.97
CA LYS A 71 26.31 -13.85 2.71
C LYS A 71 25.14 -12.92 2.39
N LYS A 72 25.39 -11.61 2.42
CA LYS A 72 24.64 -10.68 1.59
C LYS A 72 24.94 -11.07 0.14
N VAL A 73 23.97 -11.66 -0.53
CA VAL A 73 23.94 -11.68 -1.99
C VAL A 73 23.71 -10.22 -2.38
N ASP A 74 24.63 -9.67 -3.15
CA ASP A 74 24.64 -8.27 -3.55
C ASP A 74 23.34 -7.92 -4.29
N ASP A 75 22.47 -7.18 -3.59
CA ASP A 75 21.33 -6.49 -4.19
C ASP A 75 21.86 -5.36 -5.06
N LEU A 76 21.75 -5.51 -6.38
CA LEU A 76 22.06 -4.46 -7.35
C LEU A 76 21.00 -3.34 -7.38
N GLY A 77 20.46 -2.97 -6.21
CA GLY A 77 19.56 -1.85 -6.02
C GLY A 77 19.18 -1.63 -4.55
N PRO A 78 18.58 -0.47 -4.19
CA PRO A 78 18.13 -0.15 -2.83
C PRO A 78 17.04 -1.09 -2.26
N LEU A 79 16.52 -2.00 -3.07
CA LEU A 79 15.45 -2.93 -2.74
C LEU A 79 15.93 -4.37 -2.90
N PRO A 80 15.64 -5.24 -1.91
CA PRO A 80 16.03 -6.63 -1.95
C PRO A 80 15.38 -7.39 -3.11
N ASP A 81 16.16 -8.14 -3.90
CA ASP A 81 15.59 -9.10 -4.85
C ASP A 81 14.98 -10.29 -4.09
N LEU A 82 13.71 -10.58 -4.39
CA LEU A 82 12.89 -11.58 -3.72
C LEU A 82 12.34 -12.64 -4.68
N SER A 83 12.77 -12.64 -5.95
CA SER A 83 12.25 -13.57 -6.97
C SER A 83 12.58 -15.04 -6.71
N GLY A 84 13.54 -15.34 -5.83
CA GLY A 84 13.90 -16.72 -5.48
C GLY A 84 13.08 -17.33 -4.33
N ILE A 85 12.16 -16.57 -3.72
CA ILE A 85 11.41 -17.03 -2.55
C ILE A 85 9.95 -17.25 -2.95
N HIS A 86 9.52 -18.49 -2.83
CA HIS A 86 8.16 -18.90 -3.18
C HIS A 86 7.30 -19.03 -1.91
N LEU A 87 6.04 -18.58 -2.01
CA LEU A 87 5.03 -18.76 -0.97
C LEU A 87 3.97 -19.75 -1.46
N ASN A 88 3.35 -20.48 -0.53
CA ASN A 88 2.21 -21.32 -0.86
C ASN A 88 1.05 -20.44 -1.38
N GLY A 89 0.60 -20.70 -2.62
CA GLY A 89 -0.46 -19.94 -3.29
C GLY A 89 0.04 -18.73 -4.10
N ASP A 90 1.35 -18.58 -4.30
CA ASP A 90 1.95 -17.52 -5.12
C ASP A 90 1.64 -17.70 -6.63
N GLU A 91 1.51 -18.95 -7.11
CA GLU A 91 1.12 -19.25 -8.50
C GLU A 91 -0.35 -18.88 -8.79
N ASP A 92 -1.25 -19.20 -7.86
CA ASP A 92 -2.70 -18.99 -8.03
C ASP A 92 -3.18 -17.63 -7.50
N MET A 93 -2.26 -16.77 -7.04
CA MET A 93 -2.56 -15.50 -6.35
C MET A 93 -3.51 -15.67 -5.14
N SER A 94 -3.49 -16.84 -4.50
CA SER A 94 -4.39 -17.22 -3.40
C SER A 94 -3.70 -17.16 -2.03
N VAL A 95 -2.58 -16.45 -1.90
CA VAL A 95 -1.85 -16.30 -0.64
C VAL A 95 -2.75 -15.67 0.44
N PRO A 96 -3.02 -16.37 1.56
CA PRO A 96 -3.83 -15.83 2.64
C PRO A 96 -3.10 -14.69 3.35
N ILE A 97 -3.80 -13.58 3.57
CA ILE A 97 -3.26 -12.36 4.20
C ILE A 97 -3.54 -12.39 5.70
N PHE A 98 -2.57 -12.01 6.52
CA PHE A 98 -2.76 -11.95 7.98
C PHE A 98 -2.15 -10.67 8.59
N ASP A 99 -2.09 -9.60 7.81
CA ASP A 99 -1.81 -8.26 8.30
C ASP A 99 -3.05 -7.38 8.09
N THR A 100 -3.21 -6.35 8.93
CA THR A 100 -4.22 -5.31 8.69
C THR A 100 -3.72 -4.29 7.66
N CYS A 101 -4.64 -3.49 7.09
CA CYS A 101 -4.27 -2.42 6.18
C CYS A 101 -3.36 -1.37 6.87
N ASP A 102 -3.59 -1.07 8.15
CA ASP A 102 -2.76 -0.14 8.93
C ASP A 102 -1.32 -0.65 9.10
N ASP A 103 -1.16 -1.96 9.39
CA ASP A 103 0.15 -2.58 9.52
C ASP A 103 0.92 -2.54 8.19
N VAL A 104 0.25 -2.88 7.07
CA VAL A 104 0.85 -2.80 5.73
C VAL A 104 1.25 -1.36 5.39
N ARG A 105 0.39 -0.36 5.65
CA ARG A 105 0.75 1.06 5.45
C ARG A 105 1.97 1.46 6.28
N THR A 106 2.06 0.98 7.52
CA THR A 106 3.22 1.25 8.40
C THR A 106 4.50 0.62 7.84
N LYS A 107 4.44 -0.61 7.33
CA LYS A 107 5.56 -1.29 6.68
C LYS A 107 5.99 -0.56 5.40
N ILE A 108 5.04 -0.14 4.55
CA ILE A 108 5.34 0.65 3.34
C ILE A 108 6.01 1.98 3.70
N ARG A 109 5.44 2.75 4.64
CA ARG A 109 6.03 4.03 5.08
C ARG A 109 7.42 3.84 5.70
N ARG A 110 7.69 2.71 6.35
CA ARG A 110 9.03 2.36 6.85
C ARG A 110 9.99 2.08 5.70
N GLN A 111 9.56 1.36 4.68
CA GLN A 111 10.39 1.04 3.51
C GLN A 111 10.72 2.30 2.69
N LEU A 112 9.74 3.18 2.48
CA LEU A 112 9.93 4.44 1.76
C LEU A 112 10.80 5.47 2.51
N ARG A 113 11.02 5.28 3.82
CA ARG A 113 11.94 6.10 4.62
C ARG A 113 13.40 5.67 4.49
N ARG A 114 13.67 4.52 3.86
CA ARG A 114 15.04 4.07 3.60
C ARG A 114 15.61 4.88 2.43
N ASP A 115 16.86 5.33 2.59
CA ASP A 115 17.55 6.10 1.56
C ASP A 115 17.65 5.31 0.24
N GLY A 116 17.41 6.00 -0.88
CA GLY A 116 17.47 5.42 -2.22
C GLY A 116 16.20 4.68 -2.68
N VAL A 117 15.20 4.45 -1.82
CA VAL A 117 13.96 3.78 -2.22
C VAL A 117 12.95 4.77 -2.79
N THR A 118 12.78 4.77 -4.12
CA THR A 118 11.70 5.55 -4.77
C THR A 118 10.39 4.77 -4.77
N LYS A 119 9.24 5.47 -4.73
CA LYS A 119 7.91 4.84 -4.83
C LYS A 119 7.79 3.99 -6.10
N ALA A 120 8.31 4.47 -7.24
CA ALA A 120 8.26 3.76 -8.51
C ALA A 120 9.14 2.49 -8.52
N ALA A 121 10.30 2.52 -7.87
CA ALA A 121 11.12 1.30 -7.70
C ALA A 121 10.42 0.29 -6.78
N PHE A 122 9.83 0.76 -5.68
CA PHE A 122 9.10 -0.11 -4.77
C PHE A 122 7.89 -0.77 -5.44
N LEU A 123 7.09 -0.04 -6.22
CA LEU A 123 5.96 -0.60 -6.97
C LEU A 123 6.37 -1.68 -7.96
N ARG A 124 7.50 -1.51 -8.66
CA ARG A 124 8.05 -2.53 -9.55
C ARG A 124 8.48 -3.78 -8.77
N ALA A 125 9.10 -3.60 -7.61
CA ALA A 125 9.46 -4.70 -6.72
C ALA A 125 8.22 -5.44 -6.18
N LEU A 126 7.15 -4.72 -5.84
CA LEU A 126 5.88 -5.34 -5.42
C LEU A 126 5.29 -6.21 -6.52
N VAL A 127 5.21 -5.71 -7.76
CA VAL A 127 4.67 -6.47 -8.90
C VAL A 127 5.52 -7.71 -9.17
N LYS A 128 6.85 -7.57 -9.18
CA LYS A 128 7.79 -8.70 -9.37
C LYS A 128 7.68 -9.74 -8.26
N ALA A 129 7.40 -9.31 -7.03
CA ALA A 129 7.29 -10.21 -5.89
C ALA A 129 5.92 -10.88 -5.78
N ALA A 130 4.84 -10.24 -6.22
CA ALA A 130 3.48 -10.74 -5.98
C ALA A 130 2.85 -11.47 -7.16
N TYR A 131 3.35 -11.25 -8.37
CA TYR A 131 2.77 -11.83 -9.57
C TYR A 131 3.81 -12.62 -10.37
N PRO A 132 3.40 -13.75 -10.97
CA PRO A 132 4.31 -14.57 -11.76
C PRO A 132 4.85 -13.83 -13.00
N PRO A 133 6.05 -14.20 -13.48
CA PRO A 133 6.62 -13.61 -14.69
C PRO A 133 5.70 -13.87 -15.89
N GLY A 134 5.30 -12.81 -16.60
CA GLY A 134 4.36 -12.89 -17.72
C GLY A 134 2.93 -12.47 -17.37
N SER A 135 2.63 -12.21 -16.10
CA SER A 135 1.37 -11.59 -15.69
C SER A 135 1.23 -10.17 -16.25
N THR A 136 0.01 -9.79 -16.62
CA THR A 136 -0.32 -8.44 -17.09
C THR A 136 -0.56 -7.45 -15.95
N HIS A 137 -0.42 -7.90 -14.70
CA HIS A 137 -0.71 -7.10 -13.52
C HIS A 137 0.26 -5.93 -13.38
N LYS A 138 -0.31 -4.73 -13.32
CA LYS A 138 0.42 -3.47 -13.09
C LYS A 138 -0.27 -2.70 -11.98
N ILE A 139 0.53 -2.16 -11.08
CA ILE A 139 0.04 -1.30 -10.00
C ILE A 139 0.31 0.15 -10.38
N ALA A 140 -0.75 0.94 -10.49
CA ALA A 140 -0.64 2.37 -10.77
C ALA A 140 -0.10 3.13 -9.54
N PRO A 141 0.74 4.16 -9.72
CA PRO A 141 1.29 4.95 -8.61
C PRO A 141 0.20 5.66 -7.79
N ASN A 142 -0.86 6.13 -8.44
CA ASN A 142 -2.00 6.76 -7.77
C ASN A 142 -2.69 5.81 -6.78
N LEU A 143 -2.70 4.50 -7.06
CA LEU A 143 -3.33 3.52 -6.17
C LEU A 143 -2.55 3.37 -4.87
N LEU A 144 -1.22 3.43 -4.92
CA LEU A 144 -0.36 3.45 -3.73
C LEU A 144 -0.62 4.69 -2.88
N ASP A 145 -0.67 5.87 -3.51
CA ASP A 145 -0.93 7.11 -2.79
C ASP A 145 -2.33 7.13 -2.17
N ASN A 146 -3.36 6.66 -2.89
CA ASN A 146 -4.71 6.50 -2.32
C ASN A 146 -4.74 5.51 -1.16
N PHE A 147 -4.04 4.38 -1.27
CA PHE A 147 -3.95 3.41 -0.17
C PHE A 147 -3.27 4.02 1.06
N LEU A 148 -2.18 4.78 0.87
CA LEU A 148 -1.44 5.43 1.96
C LEU A 148 -2.18 6.58 2.63
N ARG A 149 -3.18 7.19 1.95
CA ARG A 149 -4.03 8.27 2.49
C ARG A 149 -5.19 7.77 3.34
N ARG A 150 -5.60 6.51 3.18
CA ARG A 150 -6.68 5.90 3.97
C ARG A 150 -6.20 5.55 5.38
N GLU A 151 -7.15 5.40 6.29
CA GLU A 151 -6.95 5.05 7.69
C GLU A 151 -7.93 3.97 8.14
N GLY A 152 -7.50 3.09 9.04
CA GLY A 152 -8.31 2.02 9.62
C GLY A 152 -7.87 0.62 9.19
N PRO A 153 -8.24 -0.42 9.95
CA PRO A 153 -7.68 -1.77 9.80
C PRO A 153 -8.12 -2.45 8.50
N VAL A 154 -9.30 -2.08 7.99
CA VAL A 154 -9.91 -2.64 6.77
C VAL A 154 -9.82 -1.72 5.55
N ALA A 155 -9.46 -0.45 5.74
CA ALA A 155 -9.54 0.55 4.69
C ALA A 155 -8.47 0.31 3.62
N GLY A 156 -8.89 -0.23 2.47
CA GLY A 156 -8.03 -0.55 1.34
C GLY A 156 -7.78 -2.05 1.14
N ASN A 157 -8.53 -2.92 1.82
CA ASN A 157 -8.37 -4.36 1.77
C ASN A 157 -8.56 -4.96 0.36
N THR A 158 -9.39 -4.37 -0.49
CA THR A 158 -9.58 -4.82 -1.88
C THR A 158 -8.54 -4.27 -2.86
N SER A 159 -7.57 -3.48 -2.39
CA SER A 159 -6.55 -2.90 -3.27
C SER A 159 -5.51 -3.93 -3.67
N SER A 160 -5.11 -3.96 -4.94
CA SER A 160 -3.98 -4.78 -5.41
C SER A 160 -2.66 -4.43 -4.70
N VAL A 161 -2.52 -3.17 -4.24
CA VAL A 161 -1.36 -2.73 -3.44
C VAL A 161 -1.29 -3.49 -2.11
N PHE A 162 -2.43 -3.74 -1.47
CA PHE A 162 -2.48 -4.41 -0.18
C PHE A 162 -1.98 -5.86 -0.28
N TYR A 163 -2.55 -6.63 -1.22
CA TYR A 163 -2.10 -7.98 -1.52
C TYR A 163 -0.61 -8.03 -1.90
N ALA A 164 -0.20 -7.22 -2.88
CA ALA A 164 1.17 -7.26 -3.38
C ALA A 164 2.20 -6.83 -2.32
N ALA A 165 1.88 -5.81 -1.52
CA ALA A 165 2.74 -5.37 -0.42
C ALA A 165 2.85 -6.45 0.67
N TYR A 166 1.76 -7.12 0.99
CA TYR A 166 1.77 -8.22 1.95
C TYR A 166 2.69 -9.36 1.50
N VAL A 167 2.53 -9.85 0.26
CA VAL A 167 3.39 -10.90 -0.31
C VAL A 167 4.86 -10.48 -0.31
N PHE A 168 5.15 -9.23 -0.68
CA PHE A 168 6.52 -8.69 -0.63
C PHE A 168 7.12 -8.72 0.78
N PHE A 169 6.41 -8.26 1.81
CA PHE A 169 6.93 -8.25 3.18
C PHE A 169 7.03 -9.65 3.78
N GLU A 170 6.17 -10.58 3.37
CA GLU A 170 6.24 -11.98 3.78
C GLU A 170 7.46 -12.68 3.15
N LYS A 171 7.71 -12.47 1.85
CA LYS A 171 8.95 -12.91 1.18
C LYS A 171 10.19 -12.29 1.83
N LEU A 172 10.14 -11.01 2.19
CA LEU A 172 11.22 -10.33 2.91
C LEU A 172 11.46 -10.95 4.30
N ARG A 173 10.40 -11.36 5.01
CA ARG A 173 10.49 -12.03 6.31
C ARG A 173 11.21 -13.39 6.19
N ILE A 174 10.85 -14.18 5.18
CA ILE A 174 11.46 -15.48 4.90
C ILE A 174 12.95 -15.29 4.54
N ARG A 175 13.26 -14.30 3.69
CA ARG A 175 14.65 -13.94 3.34
C ARG A 175 15.50 -13.61 4.58
N ASP A 176 14.95 -12.79 5.47
CA ASP A 176 15.63 -12.35 6.69
C ASP A 176 15.61 -13.41 7.81
N GLY A 177 14.89 -14.53 7.63
CA GLY A 177 14.76 -15.58 8.65
C GLY A 177 14.06 -15.13 9.94
N ARG A 178 13.20 -14.11 9.87
CA ARG A 178 12.55 -13.55 11.07
C ARG A 178 11.39 -14.42 11.54
N PRO A 179 11.21 -14.62 12.85
CA PRO A 179 10.07 -15.33 13.39
C PRO A 179 8.76 -14.58 13.09
N LYS A 180 7.62 -15.28 13.22
CA LYS A 180 6.31 -14.65 13.17
C LYS A 180 6.19 -13.67 14.35
N THR A 181 5.53 -12.53 14.12
CA THR A 181 5.24 -11.56 15.19
C THR A 181 3.99 -11.98 15.96
N GLN A 182 3.87 -11.64 17.24
CA GLN A 182 2.65 -11.92 18.04
C GLN A 182 1.36 -11.43 17.36
N LYS A 183 1.39 -10.26 16.72
CA LYS A 183 0.24 -9.76 15.93
C LYS A 183 -0.22 -10.72 14.83
N ARG A 184 0.71 -11.48 14.23
CA ARG A 184 0.43 -12.45 13.17
C ARG A 184 -0.30 -13.67 13.75
N GLU A 185 0.10 -14.12 14.93
CA GLU A 185 -0.56 -15.20 15.65
C GLU A 185 -1.99 -14.78 16.04
N ASP A 186 -2.17 -13.57 16.57
CA ASP A 186 -3.50 -13.05 16.87
C ASP A 186 -4.38 -12.93 15.61
N MET A 187 -3.80 -12.50 14.48
CA MET A 187 -4.51 -12.42 13.21
C MET A 187 -4.91 -13.80 12.68
N GLU A 188 -4.06 -14.82 12.83
CA GLU A 188 -4.37 -16.22 12.48
C GLU A 188 -5.53 -16.76 13.33
N ILE A 189 -5.65 -16.32 14.60
CA ILE A 189 -6.79 -16.66 15.47
C ILE A 189 -8.08 -15.94 15.04
N GLN A 190 -8.00 -14.66 14.67
CA GLN A 190 -9.18 -13.87 14.28
C GLN A 190 -9.67 -14.19 12.87
N TRP A 191 -8.75 -14.49 11.96
CA TRP A 191 -8.96 -14.71 10.53
C TRP A 191 -8.27 -16.01 10.09
N PRO A 192 -8.82 -17.19 10.41
CA PRO A 192 -8.17 -18.47 10.15
C PRO A 192 -7.97 -18.77 8.65
N VAL A 193 -8.84 -18.20 7.79
CA VAL A 193 -8.77 -18.34 6.32
C VAL A 193 -7.98 -17.18 5.68
N GLY A 194 -7.49 -16.24 6.48
CA GLY A 194 -6.90 -14.99 6.03
C GLY A 194 -7.89 -13.84 5.99
N PHE A 195 -7.35 -12.65 5.84
CA PHE A 195 -8.06 -11.38 5.82
C PHE A 195 -8.85 -11.23 4.51
N GLU A 196 -10.09 -10.74 4.61
CA GLU A 196 -10.95 -10.59 3.45
C GLU A 196 -10.40 -9.54 2.48
N THR A 197 -10.29 -9.91 1.20
CA THR A 197 -9.76 -9.05 0.13
C THR A 197 -10.73 -8.88 -1.03
N ARG A 198 -11.83 -9.64 -1.07
CA ARG A 198 -12.80 -9.57 -2.16
C ARG A 198 -13.84 -8.48 -1.92
N GLU A 199 -14.31 -8.35 -0.68
CA GLU A 199 -15.35 -7.40 -0.31
C GLU A 199 -14.79 -6.17 0.42
N GLN A 200 -15.34 -4.99 0.15
CA GLN A 200 -14.95 -3.75 0.82
C GLN A 200 -15.54 -3.66 2.23
N LEU A 201 -14.80 -4.18 3.21
CA LEU A 201 -15.21 -4.19 4.61
C LEU A 201 -15.44 -2.80 5.21
N ASP A 202 -14.89 -1.73 4.62
CA ASP A 202 -15.13 -0.36 5.10
C ASP A 202 -16.49 0.22 4.70
N ARG A 203 -17.20 -0.42 3.77
CA ARG A 203 -18.53 0.01 3.29
C ARG A 203 -19.60 -1.07 3.45
N CYS A 204 -19.32 -2.11 4.24
CA CYS A 204 -20.28 -3.18 4.50
C CYS A 204 -21.35 -2.75 5.51
N SER A 205 -22.58 -3.17 5.26
CA SER A 205 -23.68 -3.08 6.22
C SER A 205 -23.68 -4.32 7.11
N TYR A 206 -23.91 -4.13 8.41
CA TYR A 206 -24.04 -5.21 9.38
C TYR A 206 -25.47 -5.32 9.88
N ILE A 207 -26.00 -6.54 9.93
CA ILE A 207 -27.28 -6.83 10.59
C ILE A 207 -26.97 -7.26 12.02
N VAL A 208 -27.50 -6.53 13.00
CA VAL A 208 -27.35 -6.86 14.43
C VAL A 208 -28.69 -6.86 15.15
N GLY A 209 -28.75 -7.61 16.24
CA GLY A 209 -29.94 -7.65 17.10
C GLY A 209 -30.24 -6.29 17.71
N ALA A 210 -31.52 -5.99 17.90
CA ALA A 210 -31.99 -4.73 18.47
C ALA A 210 -31.29 -4.41 19.80
N GLY A 211 -30.80 -3.16 19.94
CA GLY A 211 -30.03 -2.70 21.10
C GLY A 211 -28.57 -3.15 21.14
N SER A 212 -28.07 -3.80 20.08
CA SER A 212 -26.64 -4.09 19.90
C SER A 212 -26.01 -3.11 18.93
N GLU A 213 -24.75 -2.76 19.18
CA GLU A 213 -23.92 -1.92 18.32
C GLU A 213 -22.83 -2.77 17.67
N VAL A 214 -22.26 -2.29 16.55
CA VAL A 214 -21.12 -2.92 15.87
C VAL A 214 -19.91 -2.03 15.98
N ALA A 215 -18.80 -2.61 16.42
CA ALA A 215 -17.49 -1.99 16.31
C ALA A 215 -16.52 -2.91 15.57
N LEU A 216 -15.61 -2.31 14.80
CA LEU A 216 -14.45 -3.03 14.28
C LEU A 216 -13.41 -3.15 15.39
N ASN A 217 -12.92 -4.37 15.62
CA ASN A 217 -11.78 -4.56 16.51
C ASN A 217 -10.46 -4.10 15.83
N ARG A 218 -9.36 -4.12 16.58
CA ARG A 218 -8.03 -3.74 16.06
C ARG A 218 -7.55 -4.58 14.87
N PHE A 219 -8.16 -5.74 14.66
CA PHE A 219 -7.84 -6.70 13.61
C PHE A 219 -8.80 -6.60 12.42
N GLY A 220 -9.67 -5.58 12.37
CA GLY A 220 -10.61 -5.35 11.29
C GLY A 220 -11.82 -6.30 11.26
N ARG A 221 -12.02 -7.11 12.31
CA ARG A 221 -13.20 -7.97 12.45
C ARG A 221 -14.32 -7.20 13.13
N ALA A 222 -15.52 -7.25 12.54
CA ALA A 222 -16.72 -6.69 13.14
C ALA A 222 -17.13 -7.54 14.35
N VAL A 223 -17.31 -6.87 15.48
CA VAL A 223 -17.80 -7.46 16.72
C VAL A 223 -19.04 -6.70 17.13
N SER A 224 -20.14 -7.42 17.34
CA SER A 224 -21.32 -6.84 17.96
C SER A 224 -21.14 -6.82 19.47
N PHE A 225 -21.54 -5.73 20.10
CA PHE A 225 -21.57 -5.61 21.55
C PHE A 225 -22.85 -4.91 21.96
N ARG A 226 -23.37 -5.28 23.12
CA ARG A 226 -24.52 -4.59 23.71
C ARG A 226 -23.99 -3.57 24.70
N PRO A 227 -24.11 -2.26 24.44
CA PRO A 227 -23.75 -1.28 25.45
C PRO A 227 -24.59 -1.56 26.71
N ARG A 228 -23.94 -1.68 27.86
CA ARG A 228 -24.65 -1.77 29.14
C ARG A 228 -25.35 -0.43 29.33
N GLY A 229 -26.67 -0.42 29.16
CA GLY A 229 -27.47 0.79 29.23
C GLY A 229 -27.19 1.58 30.51
N GLY A 230 -26.87 2.87 30.33
CA GLY A 230 -27.18 3.87 31.35
C GLY A 230 -28.69 3.82 31.59
N GLY A 231 -29.07 3.67 32.86
CA GLY A 231 -30.46 3.58 33.26
C GLY A 231 -31.26 4.76 32.72
N PHE A 232 -32.38 4.47 32.07
CA PHE A 232 -33.49 5.42 32.04
C PHE A 232 -34.04 5.47 33.47
N PHE A 233 -33.94 6.66 34.08
CA PHE A 233 -34.64 7.02 35.31
C PHE A 233 -36.15 7.05 35.08
#